data_AF-K3WCU9-F1
#
_entry.id   AF-K3WCU9-F1
#
_cell.length_a   1.000
_cell.length_b   1.000
_cell.length_c   1.000
_cell.angle_alpha   90.00
_cell.angle_beta   90.00
_cell.angle_gamma   90.00
#
_symmetry.space_group_name_H-M   'P 1'
#
loop_
_entity.id
_entity.type
_entity.pdbx_description
1 polymer ?
#
loop_
_entity_poly.entity_id
_entity_poly.type
_entity_poly.pdbx_seq_one_letter_code
_entity_poly.pdbx_strand_id
1 'polypeptide(L)'
;MSIPRRLEAMKYMAVMQAPQPYCYIENGYDYVDNDIGNEPADDASKCCQKCYVFPKCSAWSWSNLNGGTCWFKSAQGAIVVNANVKSSLLLYSPPNVCQLQADIDYVDNDLARVNSPTASGCCDLCRNYPGCRAFSHNNYNGGSCWFKKAKGQTVPATGVTSAEVYPAPPKDSSCPNALQENTDYVDNDIGNAKSSTPGGCCTICKNWNGNGVCRAFSWSNYGGGTCWLKSAKGNTMQKNGVTSSTILDNPPVSCVLEDGIDYVGNDFANVPGTADSCCAACKAKAPMCKAYSWSNHQGGTCWLKTAKGQTAMNPNVKSAII
;
A
#
# COMPACT_ATOMS: atom_id res chain seq x y z
N MET A 1 -68.46 -7.94 27.07
CA MET A 1 -67.27 -8.55 27.68
C MET A 1 -66.46 -9.19 26.57
N SER A 2 -65.24 -8.70 26.38
CA SER A 2 -64.29 -9.11 25.33
C SER A 2 -63.52 -10.38 25.69
N ILE A 3 -62.87 -10.92 24.64
CA ILE A 3 -61.62 -11.72 24.56
C ILE A 3 -61.87 -13.17 24.08
N PRO A 4 -61.05 -13.75 23.15
CA PRO A 4 -59.70 -13.31 22.76
C PRO A 4 -59.38 -13.16 21.26
N ARG A 5 -58.70 -12.06 20.93
CA ARG A 5 -57.71 -11.94 19.83
C ARG A 5 -56.35 -12.53 20.24
N ARG A 6 -56.29 -13.81 20.63
CA ARG A 6 -55.03 -14.47 21.04
C ARG A 6 -54.57 -15.59 20.11
N LEU A 7 -55.36 -16.02 19.13
CA LEU A 7 -54.96 -17.09 18.22
C LEU A 7 -54.18 -16.61 16.98
N GLU A 8 -54.33 -15.36 16.52
CA GLU A 8 -53.55 -14.85 15.39
C GLU A 8 -52.14 -14.34 15.76
N ALA A 9 -51.89 -14.05 17.04
CA ALA A 9 -50.57 -13.60 17.50
C ALA A 9 -49.56 -14.76 17.68
N MET A 10 -50.02 -16.02 17.66
CA MET A 10 -49.15 -17.19 17.86
C MET A 10 -48.50 -17.73 16.59
N LYS A 11 -48.86 -17.22 15.40
CA LYS A 11 -48.14 -17.51 14.15
C LYS A 11 -46.89 -16.63 13.93
N TYR A 12 -46.71 -15.59 14.75
CA TYR A 12 -45.62 -14.61 14.62
C TYR A 12 -44.57 -14.66 15.74
N MET A 13 -44.54 -15.72 16.55
CA MET A 13 -43.52 -15.89 17.59
C MET A 13 -42.91 -17.29 17.56
N ALA A 14 -42.32 -17.65 16.42
CA ALA A 14 -41.29 -18.68 16.31
C ALA A 14 -40.64 -18.66 14.92
N VAL A 15 -40.14 -17.51 14.47
CA VAL A 15 -38.98 -17.55 13.58
C VAL A 15 -37.79 -17.46 14.52
N MET A 16 -37.24 -18.61 14.89
CA MET A 16 -35.89 -18.66 15.45
C MET A 16 -35.00 -17.91 14.44
N GLN A 17 -34.58 -16.71 14.80
CA GLN A 17 -33.85 -15.83 13.90
C GLN A 17 -32.52 -16.49 13.62
N ALA A 18 -32.41 -17.15 12.46
CA ALA A 18 -31.16 -17.75 12.02
C ALA A 18 -30.05 -16.68 12.14
N PRO A 19 -28.86 -17.04 12.65
CA PRO A 19 -27.76 -16.08 12.76
C PRO A 19 -27.54 -15.47 11.38
N GLN A 20 -27.72 -14.14 11.29
CA GLN A 20 -27.50 -13.41 10.05
C GLN A 20 -26.02 -13.55 9.68
N PRO A 21 -25.69 -13.92 8.43
CA PRO A 21 -24.30 -14.03 8.01
C PRO A 21 -23.66 -12.64 8.09
N TYR A 22 -22.49 -12.59 8.72
CA TYR A 22 -21.66 -11.39 8.76
C TYR A 22 -20.54 -11.54 7.73
N CYS A 23 -20.44 -10.59 6.81
CA CYS A 23 -19.32 -10.49 5.89
C CYS A 23 -18.80 -9.06 5.91
N TYR A 24 -17.52 -8.90 6.25
CA TYR A 24 -16.85 -7.64 6.01
C TYR A 24 -16.20 -7.65 4.62
N ILE A 25 -16.56 -6.70 3.77
CA ILE A 25 -16.04 -6.62 2.41
C ILE A 25 -14.65 -5.99 2.43
N GLU A 26 -13.64 -6.81 2.17
CA GLU A 26 -12.25 -6.38 1.99
C GLU A 26 -12.05 -5.92 0.54
N ASN A 27 -11.81 -4.62 0.35
CA ASN A 27 -11.54 -4.06 -0.97
C ASN A 27 -10.07 -4.25 -1.38
N GLY A 28 -9.85 -4.65 -2.62
CA GLY A 28 -8.51 -4.72 -3.22
C GLY A 28 -7.75 -6.01 -2.93
N TYR A 29 -8.45 -7.05 -2.51
CA TYR A 29 -7.87 -8.34 -2.15
C TYR A 29 -8.63 -9.48 -2.77
N ASP A 30 -7.88 -10.38 -3.38
CA ASP A 30 -8.35 -11.63 -3.92
C ASP A 30 -7.98 -12.76 -2.96
N TYR A 31 -8.97 -13.59 -2.65
CA TYR A 31 -8.74 -14.85 -1.98
C TYR A 31 -8.47 -15.84 -3.10
N VAL A 32 -7.29 -16.44 -3.15
CA VAL A 32 -6.93 -17.36 -4.23
C VAL A 32 -7.07 -18.80 -3.77
N ASP A 33 -7.36 -19.68 -4.74
CA ASP A 33 -7.65 -21.10 -4.54
C ASP A 33 -8.96 -21.38 -3.79
N ASN A 34 -9.22 -22.66 -3.50
CA ASN A 34 -10.39 -23.17 -2.79
C ASN A 34 -11.74 -22.85 -3.45
N ASP A 35 -11.78 -22.51 -4.73
CA ASP A 35 -13.02 -22.24 -5.46
C ASP A 35 -13.92 -23.48 -5.54
N ILE A 36 -15.19 -23.31 -5.19
CA ILE A 36 -16.23 -24.35 -5.19
C ILE A 36 -17.40 -24.04 -6.11
N GLY A 37 -17.41 -22.85 -6.71
CA GLY A 37 -18.45 -22.41 -7.64
C GLY A 37 -18.46 -20.91 -7.81
N ASN A 38 -19.36 -20.42 -8.65
CA ASN A 38 -19.56 -18.99 -8.83
C ASN A 38 -21.02 -18.68 -9.19
N GLU A 39 -21.43 -17.44 -8.96
CA GLU A 39 -22.71 -16.91 -9.43
C GLU A 39 -22.63 -15.42 -9.79
N PRO A 40 -23.48 -14.96 -10.73
CA PRO A 40 -23.54 -13.55 -11.10
C PRO A 40 -24.05 -12.68 -9.94
N ALA A 41 -23.44 -11.50 -9.80
CA ALA A 41 -23.86 -10.44 -8.89
C ALA A 41 -23.31 -9.10 -9.39
N ASP A 42 -24.18 -8.12 -9.61
CA ASP A 42 -23.83 -6.74 -10.00
C ASP A 42 -23.05 -5.96 -8.92
N ASP A 43 -23.13 -6.37 -7.66
CA ASP A 43 -22.35 -5.79 -6.56
C ASP A 43 -21.93 -6.84 -5.52
N ALA A 44 -20.75 -6.62 -4.94
CA ALA A 44 -20.14 -7.50 -3.94
C ALA A 44 -20.97 -7.67 -2.66
N SER A 45 -21.81 -6.70 -2.29
CA SER A 45 -22.70 -6.82 -1.13
C SER A 45 -23.66 -8.01 -1.23
N LYS A 46 -23.97 -8.46 -2.45
CA LYS A 46 -24.85 -9.62 -2.69
C LYS A 46 -24.14 -10.96 -2.45
N CYS A 47 -22.81 -10.99 -2.47
CA CYS A 47 -22.06 -12.24 -2.37
C CYS A 47 -22.13 -12.90 -0.98
N CYS A 48 -22.33 -12.12 0.09
CA CYS A 48 -22.42 -12.66 1.43
C CYS A 48 -23.60 -13.62 1.59
N GLN A 49 -24.80 -13.15 1.21
CA GLN A 49 -26.01 -13.97 1.29
C GLN A 49 -25.95 -15.16 0.33
N LYS A 50 -25.39 -14.97 -0.88
CA LYS A 50 -25.22 -16.05 -1.84
C LYS A 50 -24.25 -17.13 -1.31
N CYS A 51 -23.13 -16.74 -0.73
CA CYS A 51 -22.20 -17.66 -0.08
C CYS A 51 -22.87 -18.39 1.09
N TYR A 52 -23.63 -17.69 1.95
CA TYR A 52 -24.34 -18.30 3.08
C TYR A 52 -25.23 -19.48 2.68
N VAL A 53 -25.89 -19.40 1.51
CA VAL A 53 -26.75 -20.49 1.00
C VAL A 53 -26.01 -21.47 0.09
N PHE A 54 -24.79 -21.15 -0.33
CA PHE A 54 -24.00 -22.00 -1.22
C PHE A 54 -23.32 -23.13 -0.41
N PRO A 55 -23.59 -24.41 -0.73
CA PRO A 55 -23.08 -25.53 0.06
C PRO A 55 -21.55 -25.46 0.25
N LYS A 56 -21.10 -25.56 1.50
CA LYS A 56 -19.68 -25.54 1.90
C LYS A 56 -18.95 -24.21 1.66
N CYS A 57 -19.64 -23.11 1.34
CA CYS A 57 -18.99 -21.82 1.22
C CYS A 57 -18.59 -21.28 2.59
N SER A 58 -17.35 -20.83 2.72
CA SER A 58 -16.81 -20.18 3.92
C SER A 58 -16.12 -18.84 3.60
N ALA A 59 -15.90 -18.56 2.32
CA ALA A 59 -15.41 -17.28 1.84
C ALA A 59 -15.86 -17.02 0.41
N TRP A 60 -15.76 -15.77 -0.05
CA TRP A 60 -16.07 -15.41 -1.43
C TRP A 60 -15.18 -14.27 -1.92
N SER A 61 -15.00 -14.21 -3.24
CA SER A 61 -14.36 -13.09 -3.95
C SER A 61 -15.28 -12.60 -5.04
N TRP A 62 -15.39 -11.29 -5.23
CA TRP A 62 -16.21 -10.66 -6.24
C TRP A 62 -15.34 -9.87 -7.21
N SER A 63 -15.62 -9.99 -8.50
CA SER A 63 -14.93 -9.29 -9.58
C SER A 63 -15.93 -8.76 -10.61
N ASN A 64 -15.52 -7.79 -11.41
CA ASN A 64 -16.33 -7.24 -12.52
C ASN A 64 -16.46 -8.18 -13.74
N LEU A 65 -16.00 -9.43 -13.66
CA LEU A 65 -16.13 -10.37 -14.77
C LEU A 65 -17.62 -10.60 -15.10
N ASN A 66 -17.97 -10.58 -16.39
CA ASN A 66 -19.33 -10.82 -16.89
C ASN A 66 -20.41 -9.89 -16.30
N GLY A 67 -20.06 -8.63 -16.01
CA GLY A 67 -21.00 -7.68 -15.36
C GLY A 67 -21.10 -7.85 -13.85
N GLY A 68 -20.24 -8.70 -13.27
CA GLY A 68 -20.14 -8.93 -11.84
C GLY A 68 -20.37 -10.40 -11.48
N THR A 69 -19.38 -11.00 -10.81
CA THR A 69 -19.39 -12.44 -10.45
C THR A 69 -18.87 -12.64 -9.03
N CYS A 70 -19.62 -13.37 -8.19
CA CYS A 70 -19.18 -13.93 -6.92
C CYS A 70 -18.54 -15.30 -7.15
N TRP A 71 -17.29 -15.48 -6.73
CA TRP A 71 -16.54 -16.73 -6.71
C TRP A 71 -16.56 -17.29 -5.28
N PHE A 72 -17.27 -18.39 -5.07
CA PHE A 72 -17.45 -19.02 -3.75
C PHE A 72 -16.30 -19.96 -3.44
N LYS A 73 -15.89 -19.98 -2.17
CA LYS A 73 -14.72 -20.74 -1.71
C LYS A 73 -15.00 -21.52 -0.45
N SER A 74 -14.39 -22.69 -0.33
CA SER A 74 -14.49 -23.54 0.87
C SER A 74 -13.67 -23.04 2.06
N ALA A 75 -12.71 -22.14 1.83
CA ALA A 75 -11.88 -21.47 2.82
C ALA A 75 -11.30 -20.17 2.24
N GLN A 76 -10.66 -19.33 3.05
CA GLN A 76 -10.03 -18.08 2.59
C GLN A 76 -8.92 -18.30 1.55
N GLY A 77 -8.18 -19.40 1.62
CA GLY A 77 -6.99 -19.59 0.80
C GLY A 77 -5.91 -18.53 1.06
N ALA A 78 -4.99 -18.37 0.10
CA ALA A 78 -3.98 -17.32 0.17
C ALA A 78 -4.59 -15.97 -0.24
N ILE A 79 -4.03 -14.87 0.26
CA ILE A 79 -4.53 -13.52 -0.04
C ILE A 79 -3.56 -12.84 -0.99
N VAL A 80 -4.04 -12.46 -2.17
CA VAL A 80 -3.29 -11.71 -3.18
C VAL A 80 -3.86 -10.30 -3.30
N VAL A 81 -2.99 -9.33 -3.50
CA VAL A 81 -3.41 -7.95 -3.76
C VAL A 81 -3.99 -7.88 -5.17
N ASN A 82 -5.25 -7.47 -5.28
CA ASN A 82 -5.90 -7.21 -6.56
C ASN A 82 -6.95 -6.10 -6.40
N ALA A 83 -6.63 -4.89 -6.88
CA ALA A 83 -7.47 -3.70 -6.72
C ALA A 83 -8.89 -3.84 -7.29
N ASN A 84 -9.11 -4.78 -8.21
CA ASN A 84 -10.40 -4.99 -8.89
C ASN A 84 -11.25 -6.09 -8.23
N VAL A 85 -10.76 -6.70 -7.16
CA VAL A 85 -11.44 -7.78 -6.45
C VAL A 85 -11.81 -7.34 -5.05
N LYS A 86 -12.99 -7.76 -4.61
CA LYS A 86 -13.50 -7.57 -3.25
C LYS A 86 -13.72 -8.95 -2.63
N SER A 87 -13.23 -9.23 -1.44
CA SER A 87 -13.38 -10.56 -0.82
C SER A 87 -13.93 -10.49 0.59
N SER A 88 -14.47 -11.60 1.08
CA SER A 88 -14.91 -11.70 2.48
C SER A 88 -14.97 -13.14 2.98
N LEU A 89 -14.75 -13.30 4.28
CA LEU A 89 -15.10 -14.50 5.03
C LEU A 89 -16.59 -14.50 5.35
N LEU A 90 -17.22 -15.67 5.29
CA LEU A 90 -18.56 -15.89 5.83
C LEU A 90 -18.45 -16.18 7.33
N LEU A 91 -18.95 -15.26 8.16
CA LEU A 91 -18.94 -15.39 9.62
C LEU A 91 -20.37 -15.53 10.17
N TYR A 92 -20.51 -16.26 11.27
CA TYR A 92 -21.81 -16.47 11.95
C TYR A 92 -21.99 -15.62 13.21
N SER A 93 -20.94 -14.90 13.60
CA SER A 93 -20.95 -13.91 14.66
C SER A 93 -20.06 -12.72 14.28
N PRO A 94 -20.29 -11.53 14.86
CA PRO A 94 -19.37 -10.42 14.69
C PRO A 94 -17.97 -10.86 15.14
N PRO A 95 -16.96 -10.71 14.27
CA PRO A 95 -15.60 -11.14 14.59
C PRO A 95 -15.08 -10.34 15.77
N ASN A 96 -14.41 -11.04 16.69
CA ASN A 96 -13.54 -10.33 17.61
C ASN A 96 -12.40 -9.75 16.78
N VAL A 97 -12.25 -8.44 16.94
CA VAL A 97 -11.45 -7.60 16.09
C VAL A 97 -9.97 -8.00 16.05
N CYS A 98 -9.45 -8.48 17.19
CA CYS A 98 -8.14 -9.11 17.29
C CYS A 98 -8.20 -10.23 18.32
N GLN A 99 -8.03 -11.48 17.88
CA GLN A 99 -7.83 -12.60 18.78
C GLN A 99 -6.35 -12.70 19.13
N LEU A 100 -5.98 -12.15 20.29
CA LEU A 100 -4.60 -12.19 20.80
C LEU A 100 -4.19 -13.63 21.12
N GLN A 101 -3.06 -14.04 20.54
CA GLN A 101 -2.41 -15.33 20.73
C GLN A 101 -1.11 -15.10 21.47
N ALA A 102 -1.08 -15.43 22.76
CA ALA A 102 0.12 -15.32 23.58
C ALA A 102 1.15 -16.38 23.19
N ASP A 103 2.42 -16.02 23.33
CA ASP A 103 3.60 -16.84 23.06
C ASP A 103 3.66 -17.40 21.62
N ILE A 104 3.10 -16.67 20.67
CA ILE A 104 3.09 -16.99 19.24
C ILE A 104 3.62 -15.80 18.46
N ASP A 105 4.59 -16.07 17.57
CA ASP A 105 5.06 -15.13 16.57
C ASP A 105 4.54 -15.52 15.18
N TYR A 106 4.12 -14.52 14.41
CA TYR A 106 3.77 -14.69 13.00
C TYR A 106 4.99 -14.29 12.19
N VAL A 107 5.77 -15.25 11.69
CA VAL A 107 7.02 -14.92 11.01
C VAL A 107 6.77 -14.31 9.63
N ASP A 108 7.72 -13.51 9.15
CA ASP A 108 7.69 -12.82 7.86
C ASP A 108 6.52 -11.82 7.70
N ASN A 109 6.31 -11.40 6.45
CA ASN A 109 5.24 -10.50 6.01
C ASN A 109 5.22 -9.12 6.69
N ASP A 110 6.33 -8.70 7.28
CA ASP A 110 6.43 -7.40 7.94
C ASP A 110 6.13 -6.24 6.98
N LEU A 111 5.30 -5.34 7.48
CA LEU A 111 4.80 -4.15 6.82
C LEU A 111 5.37 -2.89 7.47
N ALA A 112 5.43 -2.85 8.81
CA ALA A 112 5.93 -1.70 9.58
C ALA A 112 6.15 -2.08 11.06
N ARG A 113 6.85 -1.22 11.82
CA ARG A 113 7.06 -1.39 13.26
C ARG A 113 6.64 -0.15 14.05
N VAL A 114 5.41 -0.14 14.53
CA VAL A 114 4.89 0.96 15.36
C VAL A 114 5.10 0.66 16.84
N ASN A 115 5.49 1.66 17.63
CA ASN A 115 5.58 1.47 19.09
C ASN A 115 4.18 1.43 19.72
N SER A 116 3.95 0.41 20.55
CA SER A 116 2.82 0.37 21.47
C SER A 116 3.19 -0.46 22.69
N PRO A 117 2.91 0.01 23.92
CA PRO A 117 3.24 -0.73 25.13
C PRO A 117 2.41 -2.01 25.30
N THR A 118 1.33 -2.20 24.54
CA THR A 118 0.43 -3.34 24.69
C THR A 118 0.05 -3.96 23.34
N ALA A 119 -0.15 -5.28 23.32
CA ALA A 119 -0.66 -6.00 22.15
C ALA A 119 -2.08 -5.54 21.75
N SER A 120 -2.92 -5.14 22.70
CA SER A 120 -4.21 -4.52 22.40
C SER A 120 -4.05 -3.18 21.68
N GLY A 121 -3.08 -2.36 22.07
CA GLY A 121 -2.78 -1.13 21.34
C GLY A 121 -2.30 -1.39 19.91
N CYS A 122 -1.59 -2.50 19.67
CA CYS A 122 -1.24 -2.91 18.31
C CYS A 122 -2.46 -3.26 17.45
N CYS A 123 -3.52 -3.80 18.05
CA CYS A 123 -4.77 -4.05 17.35
C CYS A 123 -5.36 -2.76 16.79
N ASP A 124 -5.52 -1.74 17.62
CA ASP A 124 -6.09 -0.45 17.22
C ASP A 124 -5.22 0.25 16.18
N LEU A 125 -3.91 0.22 16.38
CA LEU A 125 -2.98 0.85 15.44
C LEU A 125 -2.96 0.11 14.09
N CYS A 126 -2.92 -1.23 14.09
CA CYS A 126 -2.96 -2.04 12.87
C CYS A 126 -4.27 -1.84 12.11
N ARG A 127 -5.42 -1.76 12.81
CA ARG A 127 -6.73 -1.43 12.20
C ARG A 127 -6.75 -0.11 11.43
N ASN A 128 -5.93 0.84 11.85
CA ASN A 128 -5.82 2.15 11.23
C ASN A 128 -4.62 2.25 10.29
N TYR A 129 -3.88 1.15 10.09
CA TYR A 129 -2.70 1.09 9.25
C TYR A 129 -3.03 0.44 7.91
N PRO A 130 -2.97 1.18 6.79
CA PRO A 130 -3.29 0.63 5.47
C PRO A 130 -2.55 -0.66 5.15
N GLY A 131 -3.31 -1.72 4.88
CA GLY A 131 -2.77 -3.02 4.50
C GLY A 131 -2.25 -3.89 5.66
N CYS A 132 -2.38 -3.47 6.92
CA CYS A 132 -2.02 -4.30 8.06
C CYS A 132 -3.09 -5.37 8.32
N ARG A 133 -2.77 -6.64 8.13
CA ARG A 133 -3.72 -7.77 8.29
C ARG A 133 -3.44 -8.60 9.55
N ALA A 134 -2.26 -8.47 10.11
CA ALA A 134 -1.88 -9.10 11.35
C ALA A 134 -0.78 -8.29 12.03
N PHE A 135 -0.49 -8.60 13.28
CA PHE A 135 0.68 -8.09 13.94
C PHE A 135 1.27 -9.12 14.89
N SER A 136 2.54 -8.93 15.23
CA SER A 136 3.20 -9.56 16.37
C SER A 136 3.70 -8.46 17.29
N HIS A 137 3.41 -8.54 18.59
CA HIS A 137 3.81 -7.57 19.60
C HIS A 137 4.86 -8.19 20.52
N ASN A 138 5.91 -7.43 20.83
CA ASN A 138 6.90 -7.84 21.83
C ASN A 138 7.41 -6.63 22.63
N ASN A 139 8.21 -6.89 23.66
CA ASN A 139 8.73 -5.86 24.57
C ASN A 139 9.92 -5.05 24.02
N TYR A 140 10.24 -5.18 22.73
CA TYR A 140 11.32 -4.42 22.13
C TYR A 140 11.06 -2.91 22.25
N ASN A 141 12.05 -2.15 22.73
CA ASN A 141 11.97 -0.70 22.94
C ASN A 141 10.75 -0.22 23.75
N GLY A 142 10.36 -0.97 24.78
CA GLY A 142 9.21 -0.62 25.62
C GLY A 142 7.85 -1.00 25.01
N GLY A 143 7.87 -1.78 23.94
CA GLY A 143 6.69 -2.31 23.27
C GLY A 143 6.67 -1.95 21.78
N SER A 144 6.76 -2.97 20.92
CA SER A 144 6.77 -2.82 19.48
C SER A 144 5.73 -3.72 18.81
N CYS A 145 4.95 -3.13 17.91
CA CYS A 145 4.02 -3.80 17.02
C CYS A 145 4.67 -4.04 15.67
N TRP A 146 4.99 -5.27 15.35
CA TRP A 146 5.44 -5.71 14.04
C TRP A 146 4.19 -5.97 13.18
N PHE A 147 3.73 -4.96 12.47
CA PHE A 147 2.60 -5.04 11.56
C PHE A 147 2.93 -5.88 10.35
N LYS A 148 1.95 -6.64 9.86
CA LYS A 148 2.16 -7.62 8.80
C LYS A 148 1.09 -7.48 7.74
N LYS A 149 1.50 -7.61 6.48
CA LYS A 149 0.58 -7.57 5.32
C LYS A 149 -0.25 -8.84 5.18
N ALA A 150 0.10 -9.91 5.88
CA ALA A 150 -0.63 -11.18 5.97
C ALA A 150 -0.18 -11.94 7.22
N LYS A 151 -0.96 -12.91 7.69
CA LYS A 151 -0.48 -13.89 8.66
C LYS A 151 0.52 -14.81 7.98
N GLY A 152 1.75 -14.84 8.49
CA GLY A 152 2.76 -15.80 8.06
C GLY A 152 2.69 -17.11 8.85
N GLN A 153 3.75 -17.89 8.77
CA GLN A 153 3.87 -19.11 9.56
C GLN A 153 3.84 -18.77 11.06
N THR A 154 3.17 -19.59 11.86
CA THR A 154 3.11 -19.39 13.32
C THR A 154 4.19 -20.21 14.01
N VAL A 155 5.02 -19.57 14.82
CA VAL A 155 6.05 -20.23 15.62
C VAL A 155 5.86 -19.94 17.11
N PRO A 156 6.09 -20.91 18.01
CA PRO A 156 6.12 -20.65 19.45
C PRO A 156 7.24 -19.65 19.78
N ALA A 157 6.91 -18.57 20.48
CA ALA A 157 7.86 -17.52 20.84
C ALA A 157 7.44 -16.84 22.15
N THR A 158 8.05 -17.25 23.27
CA THR A 158 7.72 -16.71 24.61
C THR A 158 7.88 -15.20 24.65
N GLY A 159 6.85 -14.50 25.14
CA GLY A 159 6.84 -13.03 25.25
C GLY A 159 6.45 -12.30 23.97
N VAL A 160 6.01 -13.01 22.93
CA VAL A 160 5.41 -12.44 21.72
C VAL A 160 3.91 -12.68 21.75
N THR A 161 3.11 -11.65 21.46
CA THR A 161 1.65 -11.78 21.31
C THR A 161 1.25 -11.39 19.89
N SER A 162 0.64 -12.31 19.14
CA SER A 162 0.22 -12.06 17.77
C SER A 162 -1.29 -12.05 17.62
N ALA A 163 -1.80 -11.36 16.60
CA ALA A 163 -3.20 -11.46 16.22
C ALA A 163 -3.38 -11.17 14.75
N GLU A 164 -4.36 -11.84 14.14
CA GLU A 164 -4.95 -11.37 12.90
C GLU A 164 -5.90 -10.23 13.22
N VAL A 165 -5.90 -9.22 12.35
CA VAL A 165 -6.78 -8.07 12.48
C VAL A 165 -7.93 -8.26 11.52
N TYR A 166 -9.11 -8.44 12.08
CA TYR A 166 -10.34 -8.55 11.32
C TYR A 166 -11.34 -7.45 11.75
N PRO A 167 -12.01 -6.80 10.82
CA PRO A 167 -11.67 -6.81 9.41
C PRO A 167 -10.29 -6.22 9.11
N ALA A 168 -9.64 -6.71 8.05
CA ALA A 168 -8.44 -6.03 7.59
C ALA A 168 -8.79 -4.57 7.24
N PRO A 169 -7.96 -3.60 7.63
CA PRO A 169 -8.04 -2.25 7.12
C PRO A 169 -8.10 -2.32 5.60
N PRO A 170 -8.97 -1.54 4.95
CA PRO A 170 -8.91 -1.38 3.51
C PRO A 170 -7.46 -1.10 3.11
N LYS A 171 -6.97 -1.76 2.06
CA LYS A 171 -5.75 -1.28 1.43
C LYS A 171 -6.06 0.14 1.02
N ASP A 172 -5.36 1.12 1.56
CA ASP A 172 -5.53 2.48 1.09
C ASP A 172 -5.15 2.48 -0.39
N SER A 173 -6.15 2.66 -1.25
CA SER A 173 -5.95 2.73 -2.70
C SER A 173 -5.14 3.97 -3.12
N SER A 174 -4.86 4.86 -2.17
CA SER A 174 -3.90 5.93 -2.31
C SER A 174 -2.45 5.47 -2.13
N CYS A 175 -2.18 4.42 -1.35
CA CYS A 175 -0.85 3.88 -1.09
C CYS A 175 -0.69 2.44 -1.60
N PRO A 176 -0.29 2.27 -2.87
CA PRO A 176 -0.18 0.94 -3.47
C PRO A 176 0.94 0.09 -2.87
N ASN A 177 1.97 0.72 -2.28
CA ASN A 177 3.10 0.05 -1.66
C ASN A 177 3.19 0.31 -0.15
N ALA A 178 3.81 -0.64 0.55
CA ALA A 178 4.07 -0.57 1.98
C ALA A 178 4.90 0.66 2.34
N LEU A 179 4.56 1.29 3.46
CA LEU A 179 5.35 2.34 4.08
C LEU A 179 6.61 1.71 4.72
N GLN A 180 7.79 2.22 4.35
CA GLN A 180 9.10 1.80 4.85
C GLN A 180 9.55 2.76 5.95
N GLU A 181 9.49 2.29 7.19
CA GLU A 181 9.94 3.05 8.35
C GLU A 181 11.45 3.15 8.45
N ASN A 182 11.90 4.17 9.18
CA ASN A 182 13.29 4.51 9.40
C ASN A 182 14.11 4.51 8.11
N THR A 183 13.47 4.89 7.00
CA THR A 183 14.02 4.82 5.65
C THR A 183 13.73 6.13 4.95
N ASP A 184 14.79 6.83 4.57
CA ASP A 184 14.74 8.03 3.75
C ASP A 184 15.00 7.66 2.30
N TYR A 185 14.19 8.18 1.38
CA TYR A 185 14.52 8.15 -0.03
C TYR A 185 15.29 9.42 -0.33
N VAL A 186 16.51 9.29 -0.81
CA VAL A 186 17.40 10.43 -1.01
C VAL A 186 17.13 11.06 -2.37
N ASP A 187 17.20 12.40 -2.40
CA ASP A 187 17.06 13.24 -3.58
C ASP A 187 15.69 13.15 -4.27
N ASN A 188 15.62 13.72 -5.48
CA ASN A 188 14.45 13.73 -6.38
C ASN A 188 13.23 14.48 -5.83
N ASP A 189 13.42 15.33 -4.81
CA ASP A 189 12.37 16.15 -4.24
C ASP A 189 11.81 17.14 -5.28
N ILE A 190 10.50 17.11 -5.45
CA ILE A 190 9.74 18.00 -6.34
C ILE A 190 8.83 18.97 -5.59
N GLY A 191 8.77 18.83 -4.27
CA GLY A 191 7.98 19.68 -3.41
C GLY A 191 7.76 19.05 -2.05
N ASN A 192 7.01 19.75 -1.22
CA ASN A 192 6.58 19.23 0.07
C ASN A 192 5.16 19.69 0.40
N ALA A 193 4.50 18.95 1.29
CA ALA A 193 3.19 19.29 1.80
C ALA A 193 3.02 18.79 3.23
N LYS A 194 2.08 19.37 3.97
CA LYS A 194 1.80 18.97 5.35
C LYS A 194 0.93 17.72 5.41
N SER A 195 1.30 16.81 6.30
CA SER A 195 0.47 15.68 6.69
C SER A 195 0.85 15.22 8.09
N SER A 196 -0.13 15.05 8.97
CA SER A 196 0.10 14.60 10.34
C SER A 196 0.52 13.12 10.43
N THR A 197 0.37 12.35 9.35
CA THR A 197 0.72 10.92 9.31
C THR A 197 1.47 10.57 8.02
N PRO A 198 2.33 9.54 8.03
CA PRO A 198 2.96 9.05 6.79
C PRO A 198 1.93 8.60 5.75
N GLY A 199 0.83 7.98 6.17
CA GLY A 199 -0.23 7.50 5.27
C GLY A 199 -0.92 8.63 4.51
N GLY A 200 -1.08 9.80 5.11
CA GLY A 200 -1.65 10.95 4.42
C GLY A 200 -0.81 11.44 3.23
N CYS A 201 0.50 11.16 3.20
CA CYS A 201 1.36 11.48 2.07
C CYS A 201 1.04 10.70 0.80
N CYS A 202 0.37 9.55 0.92
CA CYS A 202 -0.01 8.74 -0.21
C CYS A 202 -1.04 9.46 -1.10
N THR A 203 -2.11 9.95 -0.48
CA THR A 203 -3.13 10.78 -1.14
C THR A 203 -2.54 12.07 -1.69
N ILE A 204 -1.67 12.74 -0.92
CA ILE A 204 -1.01 13.98 -1.34
C ILE A 204 -0.16 13.73 -2.60
N CYS A 205 0.67 12.69 -2.59
CA CYS A 205 1.53 12.36 -3.72
C CYS A 205 0.71 11.96 -4.96
N LYS A 206 -0.31 11.11 -4.78
CA LYS A 206 -1.21 10.69 -5.87
C LYS A 206 -1.91 11.85 -6.56
N ASN A 207 -2.29 12.87 -5.79
CA ASN A 207 -2.99 14.06 -6.28
C ASN A 207 -2.07 15.27 -6.47
N TRP A 208 -0.75 15.07 -6.45
CA TRP A 208 0.21 16.16 -6.55
C TRP A 208 0.11 16.84 -7.93
N ASN A 209 -0.09 18.15 -7.91
CA ASN A 209 -0.21 19.00 -9.09
C ASN A 209 0.87 20.10 -9.14
N GLY A 210 1.95 19.95 -8.37
CA GLY A 210 3.09 20.86 -8.39
C GLY A 210 4.08 20.53 -9.52
N ASN A 211 5.37 20.70 -9.25
CA ASN A 211 6.43 20.53 -10.26
C ASN A 211 6.69 19.05 -10.59
N GLY A 212 5.92 18.50 -11.53
CA GLY A 212 6.10 17.14 -12.05
C GLY A 212 5.25 16.08 -11.34
N VAL A 213 5.40 14.83 -11.77
CA VAL A 213 4.60 13.71 -11.25
C VAL A 213 5.23 13.18 -9.97
N CYS A 214 4.48 13.17 -8.87
CA CYS A 214 4.93 12.51 -7.63
C CYS A 214 4.80 10.99 -7.75
N ARG A 215 5.92 10.30 -7.54
CA ARG A 215 6.01 8.83 -7.65
C ARG A 215 6.44 8.18 -6.35
N ALA A 216 7.06 8.94 -5.45
CA ALA A 216 7.47 8.47 -4.14
C ALA A 216 7.42 9.62 -3.13
N PHE A 217 7.51 9.31 -1.84
CA PHE A 217 7.66 10.32 -0.81
C PHE A 217 8.49 9.81 0.35
N SER A 218 9.00 10.74 1.15
CA SER A 218 9.53 10.50 2.49
C SER A 218 8.80 11.42 3.46
N TRP A 219 8.18 10.86 4.49
CA TRP A 219 7.51 11.62 5.55
C TRP A 219 8.43 11.75 6.76
N SER A 220 8.37 12.89 7.44
CA SER A 220 9.06 13.11 8.71
C SER A 220 8.19 13.94 9.64
N ASN A 221 8.47 13.93 10.95
CA ASN A 221 7.76 14.76 11.92
C ASN A 221 8.13 16.27 11.87
N TYR A 222 8.81 16.71 10.80
CA TYR A 222 9.22 18.11 10.64
C TYR A 222 8.01 19.05 10.65
N GLY A 223 7.99 19.98 11.61
CA GLY A 223 6.90 20.94 11.80
C GLY A 223 5.52 20.31 11.94
N GLY A 224 5.39 19.23 12.73
CA GLY A 224 4.12 18.53 12.96
C GLY A 224 3.73 17.54 11.87
N GLY A 225 4.65 17.24 10.94
CA GLY A 225 4.46 16.26 9.88
C GLY A 225 4.55 16.88 8.48
N THR A 226 5.54 16.44 7.70
CA THR A 226 5.80 16.92 6.34
C THR A 226 6.08 15.74 5.43
N CYS A 227 5.41 15.73 4.26
CA CYS A 227 5.67 14.87 3.12
C CYS A 227 6.69 15.55 2.20
N TRP A 228 7.84 14.92 2.00
CA TRP A 228 8.85 15.30 1.01
C TRP A 228 8.57 14.49 -0.27
N LEU A 229 7.92 15.13 -1.24
CA LEU A 229 7.36 14.52 -2.43
C LEU A 229 8.42 14.38 -3.50
N LYS A 230 8.49 13.23 -4.17
CA LYS A 230 9.60 12.87 -5.04
C LYS A 230 9.14 12.40 -6.41
N SER A 231 9.89 12.82 -7.43
CA SER A 231 9.67 12.40 -8.82
C SER A 231 10.07 10.94 -9.09
N ALA A 232 10.86 10.32 -8.21
CA ALA A 232 11.28 8.93 -8.28
C ALA A 232 11.73 8.42 -6.90
N LYS A 233 11.76 7.10 -6.70
CA LYS A 233 12.49 6.46 -5.61
C LYS A 233 13.98 6.52 -5.92
N GLY A 234 14.70 7.36 -5.18
CA GLY A 234 16.16 7.43 -5.20
C GLY A 234 16.83 6.31 -4.40
N ASN A 235 18.10 6.51 -4.05
CA ASN A 235 18.80 5.65 -3.10
C ASN A 235 18.08 5.69 -1.75
N THR A 236 18.23 4.64 -0.95
CA THR A 236 17.63 4.56 0.39
C THR A 236 18.69 4.70 1.48
N MET A 237 18.40 5.48 2.51
CA MET A 237 19.25 5.58 3.71
C MET A 237 18.44 5.21 4.95
N GLN A 238 19.08 4.53 5.91
CA GLN A 238 18.47 4.30 7.20
C GLN A 238 18.45 5.60 8.01
N LYS A 239 17.27 6.05 8.42
CA LYS A 239 17.08 7.32 9.13
C LYS A 239 15.89 7.26 10.06
N ASN A 240 16.17 7.23 11.37
CA ASN A 240 15.13 7.09 12.39
C ASN A 240 14.09 8.22 12.30
N GLY A 241 12.81 7.87 12.37
CA GLY A 241 11.71 8.83 12.34
C GLY A 241 11.33 9.35 10.94
N VAL A 242 11.88 8.75 9.88
CA VAL A 242 11.47 8.99 8.48
C VAL A 242 10.76 7.76 7.94
N THR A 243 9.61 7.94 7.30
CA THR A 243 8.81 6.86 6.71
C THR A 243 8.57 7.15 5.24
N SER A 244 9.00 6.26 4.34
CA SER A 244 8.94 6.48 2.89
C SER A 244 8.05 5.47 2.18
N SER A 245 7.51 5.80 1.01
CA SER A 245 6.82 4.84 0.16
C SER A 245 6.83 5.25 -1.31
N THR A 246 6.57 4.29 -2.18
CA THR A 246 6.37 4.48 -3.62
C THR A 246 4.88 4.45 -3.95
N ILE A 247 4.44 5.41 -4.76
CA ILE A 247 3.09 5.48 -5.31
C ILE A 247 3.06 4.96 -6.74
N LEU A 248 4.09 5.25 -7.51
CA LEU A 248 4.26 4.81 -8.89
C LEU A 248 5.66 4.22 -9.06
N ASP A 249 5.82 3.34 -10.05
CA ASP A 249 7.13 2.87 -10.45
C ASP A 249 8.00 4.05 -10.90
N ASN A 250 9.31 3.94 -10.74
CA ASN A 250 10.23 4.91 -11.32
C ASN A 250 9.96 5.04 -12.83
N PRO A 251 10.09 6.26 -13.40
CA PRO A 251 9.93 6.42 -14.83
C PRO A 251 10.89 5.45 -15.53
N PRO A 252 10.44 4.75 -16.58
CA PRO A 252 11.33 3.91 -17.34
C PRO A 252 12.50 4.75 -17.85
N VAL A 253 13.69 4.14 -17.84
CA VAL A 253 14.93 4.68 -18.41
C VAL A 253 14.60 5.33 -19.75
N SER A 254 14.68 6.67 -19.85
CA SER A 254 14.11 7.41 -20.98
C SER A 254 15.08 8.46 -21.48
N CYS A 255 15.60 8.24 -22.69
CA CYS A 255 16.39 9.24 -23.42
C CYS A 255 15.58 10.47 -23.88
N VAL A 256 14.33 10.64 -23.41
CA VAL A 256 13.46 11.74 -23.84
C VAL A 256 13.95 13.02 -23.19
N LEU A 257 14.28 14.01 -24.03
CA LEU A 257 14.80 15.30 -23.61
C LEU A 257 13.67 16.18 -23.04
N GLU A 258 13.88 16.69 -21.83
CA GLU A 258 13.16 17.81 -21.23
C GLU A 258 13.82 19.11 -21.71
N ASP A 259 13.16 19.81 -22.63
CA ASP A 259 13.63 21.10 -23.16
C ASP A 259 13.50 22.22 -22.14
N GLY A 260 14.54 23.05 -22.00
CA GLY A 260 14.53 24.23 -21.15
C GLY A 260 14.69 23.93 -19.66
N ILE A 261 15.00 22.69 -19.29
CA ILE A 261 15.18 22.23 -17.91
C ILE A 261 16.63 21.77 -17.72
N ASP A 262 17.33 22.39 -16.77
CA ASP A 262 18.67 21.97 -16.35
C ASP A 262 18.59 21.14 -15.07
N TYR A 263 19.26 19.99 -15.08
CA TYR A 263 19.51 19.17 -13.90
C TYR A 263 20.73 19.71 -13.18
N VAL A 264 20.53 20.38 -12.06
CA VAL A 264 21.59 21.13 -11.38
C VAL A 264 22.44 20.18 -10.52
N GLY A 265 23.76 20.24 -10.73
CA GLY A 265 24.75 19.48 -9.98
C GLY A 265 24.85 18.00 -10.38
N ASN A 266 25.47 17.19 -9.51
CA ASN A 266 25.73 15.77 -9.69
C ASN A 266 26.58 15.38 -10.92
N ASP A 267 27.26 16.35 -11.54
CA ASP A 267 28.17 16.11 -12.67
C ASP A 267 29.41 15.34 -12.21
N PHE A 268 29.69 14.21 -12.87
CA PHE A 268 30.91 13.44 -12.63
C PHE A 268 31.84 13.42 -13.86
N ALA A 269 31.29 13.71 -15.03
CA ALA A 269 32.03 13.78 -16.29
C ALA A 269 31.29 14.68 -17.27
N ASN A 270 31.99 15.15 -18.29
CA ASN A 270 31.39 15.74 -19.46
C ASN A 270 32.04 15.16 -20.72
N VAL A 271 31.26 15.10 -21.80
CA VAL A 271 31.75 14.67 -23.12
C VAL A 271 31.18 15.58 -24.21
N PRO A 272 31.93 15.90 -25.27
CA PRO A 272 31.38 16.58 -26.44
C PRO A 272 30.27 15.73 -27.10
N GLY A 273 29.21 16.38 -27.61
CA GLY A 273 28.13 15.68 -28.29
C GLY A 273 26.91 16.55 -28.60
N THR A 274 25.98 15.99 -29.38
CA THR A 274 24.63 16.55 -29.60
C THR A 274 23.68 16.11 -28.49
N ALA A 275 22.56 16.81 -28.32
CA ALA A 275 21.54 16.48 -27.33
C ALA A 275 21.07 15.02 -27.43
N ASP A 276 20.88 14.52 -28.66
CA ASP A 276 20.46 13.14 -28.92
C ASP A 276 21.55 12.11 -28.59
N SER A 277 22.82 12.47 -28.77
CA SER A 277 23.96 11.57 -28.50
C SER A 277 24.24 11.37 -27.00
N CYS A 278 23.81 12.31 -26.15
CA CYS A 278 24.11 12.27 -24.72
C CYS A 278 23.51 11.05 -24.01
N CYS A 279 22.38 10.51 -24.50
CA CYS A 279 21.82 9.32 -23.90
C CYS A 279 22.74 8.11 -24.05
N ALA A 280 23.30 7.91 -25.25
CA ALA A 280 24.25 6.83 -25.49
C ALA A 280 25.52 7.02 -24.64
N ALA A 281 26.01 8.25 -24.53
CA ALA A 281 27.16 8.58 -23.69
C ALA A 281 26.93 8.25 -22.21
N CYS A 282 25.75 8.60 -21.68
CA CYS A 282 25.39 8.31 -20.30
C CYS A 282 25.20 6.79 -20.09
N LYS A 283 24.52 6.08 -20.99
CA LYS A 283 24.39 4.60 -20.94
C LYS A 283 25.75 3.90 -20.92
N ALA A 284 26.72 4.39 -21.68
CA ALA A 284 28.08 3.85 -21.70
C ALA A 284 28.84 4.04 -20.37
N LYS A 285 28.31 4.85 -19.45
CA LYS A 285 28.82 5.07 -18.09
C LYS A 285 27.91 4.49 -17.01
N ALA A 286 26.96 3.63 -17.38
CA ALA A 286 26.18 2.86 -16.41
C ALA A 286 27.11 1.93 -15.58
N PRO A 287 26.78 1.65 -14.31
CA PRO A 287 25.59 2.10 -13.57
C PRO A 287 25.74 3.51 -12.95
N MET A 288 26.86 4.19 -13.19
CA MET A 288 27.20 5.45 -12.52
C MET A 288 26.42 6.64 -13.08
N CYS A 289 26.18 6.70 -14.39
CA CYS A 289 25.37 7.75 -15.01
C CYS A 289 23.88 7.40 -14.97
N LYS A 290 23.08 8.28 -14.36
CA LYS A 290 21.62 8.15 -14.19
C LYS A 290 20.84 9.34 -14.76
N ALA A 291 21.53 10.38 -15.20
CA ALA A 291 20.94 11.51 -15.88
C ALA A 291 22.01 12.29 -16.66
N TYR A 292 21.58 13.19 -17.53
CA TYR A 292 22.47 14.14 -18.18
C TYR A 292 21.77 15.46 -18.48
N SER A 293 22.53 16.54 -18.53
CA SER A 293 22.14 17.83 -19.14
C SER A 293 22.96 18.05 -20.40
N TRP A 294 22.37 18.46 -21.50
CA TRP A 294 23.06 18.92 -22.71
C TRP A 294 22.96 20.43 -22.84
N SER A 295 24.05 21.08 -23.26
CA SER A 295 24.08 22.52 -23.57
C SER A 295 24.94 22.78 -24.80
N ASN A 296 24.78 23.95 -25.42
CA ASN A 296 25.63 24.37 -26.55
C ASN A 296 27.04 24.86 -26.14
N HIS A 297 27.47 24.57 -24.91
CA HIS A 297 28.81 24.88 -24.45
C HIS A 297 29.85 24.17 -25.34
N GLN A 298 30.85 24.92 -25.83
CA GLN A 298 31.92 24.44 -26.72
C GLN A 298 31.41 23.71 -27.98
N GLY A 299 30.27 24.14 -28.53
CA GLY A 299 29.67 23.52 -29.71
C GLY A 299 28.85 22.26 -29.43
N GLY A 300 28.62 21.94 -28.15
CA GLY A 300 27.79 20.82 -27.71
C GLY A 300 28.48 19.98 -26.64
N THR A 301 27.99 20.06 -25.41
CA THR A 301 28.52 19.31 -24.27
C THR A 301 27.41 18.56 -23.56
N CYS A 302 27.63 17.26 -23.33
CA CYS A 302 26.86 16.39 -22.45
C CYS A 302 27.47 16.40 -21.04
N TRP A 303 26.76 16.95 -20.07
CA TRP A 303 27.09 16.93 -18.66
C TRP A 303 26.49 15.67 -18.03
N LEU A 304 27.32 14.67 -17.75
CA LEU A 304 26.90 13.34 -17.29
C LEU A 304 26.79 13.33 -15.76
N LYS A 305 25.65 12.84 -15.26
CA LYS A 305 25.27 13.01 -13.86
C LYS A 305 24.99 11.68 -13.17
N THR A 306 25.34 11.61 -11.89
CA THR A 306 25.06 10.45 -11.04
C THR A 306 23.61 10.37 -10.58
N ALA A 307 22.83 11.46 -10.72
CA ALA A 307 21.39 11.55 -10.43
C ALA A 307 20.79 12.81 -11.10
N LYS A 308 19.45 12.89 -11.22
CA LYS A 308 18.73 14.07 -11.75
C LYS A 308 18.97 15.35 -10.92
N GLY A 309 19.14 15.24 -9.60
CA GLY A 309 19.33 16.42 -8.73
C GLY A 309 18.12 17.35 -8.69
N GLN A 310 18.35 18.62 -8.32
CA GLN A 310 17.34 19.69 -8.42
C GLN A 310 17.20 20.17 -9.88
N THR A 311 16.04 20.70 -10.24
CA THR A 311 15.82 21.24 -11.60
C THR A 311 15.73 22.76 -11.60
N ALA A 312 16.32 23.41 -12.59
CA ALA A 312 16.19 24.85 -12.85
C ALA A 312 15.70 25.11 -14.27
N MET A 313 14.89 26.16 -14.48
CA MET A 313 14.57 26.61 -15.82
C MET A 313 15.80 27.25 -16.48
N ASN A 314 16.22 26.70 -17.61
CA ASN A 314 17.26 27.26 -18.45
C ASN A 314 16.96 26.92 -19.93
N PRO A 315 16.52 27.90 -20.74
CA PRO A 315 16.07 27.65 -22.12
C PRO A 315 17.17 27.12 -23.05
N ASN A 316 18.44 27.17 -22.64
CA ASN A 316 19.58 26.72 -23.42
C ASN A 316 20.06 25.30 -23.05
N VAL A 317 19.34 24.60 -22.18
CA VAL A 317 19.68 23.27 -21.69
C VAL A 317 18.55 22.28 -22.01
N LYS A 318 18.93 21.05 -22.34
CA LYS A 318 18.02 19.91 -22.52
C LYS A 318 18.49 18.78 -21.63
N SER A 319 17.63 18.19 -20.81
CA SER A 319 18.05 17.16 -19.85
C SER A 319 17.24 15.89 -19.97
N ALA A 320 17.82 14.74 -19.61
CA ALA A 320 17.06 13.49 -19.53
C ALA A 320 17.62 12.56 -18.46
N ILE A 321 16.77 11.61 -18.03
CA ILE A 321 17.11 10.59 -17.03
C ILE A 321 17.39 9.25 -17.71
N ILE A 322 18.34 8.50 -17.15
CA ILE A 322 18.64 7.12 -17.54
C ILE A 322 18.33 6.21 -16.36
#